data_AF-A0AAW0TR08-F1
#
_entry.id   AF-A0AAW0TR08-F1
#
_cell.length_a   1.000
_cell.length_b   1.000
_cell.length_c   1.000
_cell.angle_alpha   90.00
_cell.angle_beta   90.00
_cell.angle_gamma   90.00
#
_symmetry.space_group_name_H-M   'P 1'
#
loop_
_entity.id
_entity.type
_entity.pdbx_description
1 polymer ?
#
loop_
_entity_poly.entity_id
_entity_poly.type
_entity_poly.pdbx_seq_one_letter_code
_entity_poly.pdbx_strand_id
1 'polypeptide(L)' 'MSSGSIAEAEPFTRSLRIKTKSGAEFSEMLFFDDEHRNKHDLDTIGVRTVIVDDGITRKLVKQGLEEFSRH' A
#
# COMPACT_ATOMS: atom_id res chain seq x y z
N MET A 1 2.85 -7.61 24.29
CA MET A 1 3.72 -8.36 23.36
C MET A 1 4.18 -7.39 22.28
N SER A 2 5.41 -7.54 21.83
CA SER A 2 6.29 -6.51 21.25
C SER A 2 5.64 -5.59 20.21
N SER A 3 5.70 -4.28 20.44
CA SER A 3 5.55 -3.25 19.42
C SER A 3 6.74 -3.35 18.46
N GLY A 4 6.63 -4.21 17.45
CA GLY A 4 7.57 -4.22 16.34
C GLY A 4 7.55 -2.86 15.66
N SER A 5 8.71 -2.21 15.57
CA SER A 5 8.85 -0.96 14.83
C SER A 5 8.50 -1.22 13.37
N ILE A 6 7.50 -0.50 12.84
CA ILE A 6 7.12 -0.56 11.42
C ILE A 6 8.31 -0.28 10.47
N ALA A 7 9.37 0.35 10.98
CA ALA A 7 10.58 0.65 10.21
C ALA A 7 11.35 -0.59 9.73
N GLU A 8 11.20 -1.71 10.43
CA GLU A 8 11.85 -3.00 10.10
C GLU A 8 10.98 -3.88 9.19
N ALA A 9 9.76 -3.44 8.84
CA ALA A 9 8.85 -4.20 7.99
C ALA A 9 9.26 -4.06 6.50
N GLU A 10 9.48 -5.19 5.82
CA GLU A 10 9.81 -5.23 4.39
C GLU A 10 8.90 -4.34 3.49
N PRO A 11 7.56 -4.30 3.66
CA PRO A 11 6.69 -3.40 2.89
C PRO A 11 7.01 -1.92 3.11
N PHE A 12 7.33 -1.53 4.34
CA PHE A 12 7.70 -0.16 4.68
C PHE A 12 9.02 0.23 3.99
N THR A 13 10.06 -0.59 4.13
CA THR A 13 11.35 -0.33 3.46
C THR A 13 11.21 -0.28 1.94
N ARG A 14 10.36 -1.15 1.36
CA ARG A 14 10.06 -1.14 -0.08
C ARG A 14 9.36 0.14 -0.51
N SER A 15 8.34 0.59 0.23
CA SER A 15 7.61 1.83 -0.09
C SER A 15 8.50 3.06 -0.02
N LEU A 16 9.39 3.16 1.00
CA LEU A 16 10.41 4.21 1.08
C LEU A 16 11.31 4.24 -0.16
N ARG A 17 11.77 3.08 -0.64
CA ARG A 17 12.61 3.01 -1.85
C ARG A 17 11.85 3.46 -3.10
N ILE A 18 10.56 3.16 -3.21
CA ILE A 18 9.71 3.61 -4.32
C ILE A 18 9.53 5.13 -4.27
N LYS A 19 9.21 5.69 -3.09
CA LYS A 19 9.11 7.14 -2.88
C LYS A 19 10.39 7.86 -3.30
N THR A 20 11.55 7.45 -2.79
CA THR A 20 12.83 8.08 -3.13
C THR A 20 13.16 8.01 -4.62
N LYS A 21 12.80 6.92 -5.31
CA LYS A 21 13.10 6.76 -6.74
C LYS A 21 12.10 7.45 -7.67
N SER A 22 10.83 7.52 -7.28
CA SER A 22 9.76 8.09 -8.12
C SER A 22 9.53 9.57 -7.85
N GLY A 23 9.85 10.05 -6.65
CA GLY A 23 9.48 11.38 -6.17
C GLY A 23 8.02 11.50 -5.71
N ALA A 24 7.22 10.43 -5.82
CA ALA A 24 5.83 10.42 -5.38
C ALA A 24 5.72 10.35 -3.85
N GLU A 25 4.81 11.11 -3.28
CA GLU A 25 4.45 11.04 -1.87
C GLU A 25 3.67 9.76 -1.56
N PHE A 26 3.67 9.32 -0.28
CA PHE A 26 2.96 8.09 0.10
C PHE A 26 1.47 8.15 -0.18
N SER A 27 0.86 9.33 0.00
CA SER A 27 -0.54 9.62 -0.35
C SER A 27 -0.83 9.49 -1.84
N GLU A 28 0.19 9.53 -2.70
CA GLU A 28 0.07 9.39 -4.15
C GLU A 28 0.25 7.92 -4.61
N MET A 29 0.34 6.97 -3.67
CA MET A 29 0.58 5.56 -3.96
C MET A 29 -0.66 4.70 -3.70
N LEU A 30 -0.93 3.81 -4.67
CA LEU A 30 -1.94 2.77 -4.58
C LEU A 30 -1.27 1.39 -4.79
N PHE A 31 -1.31 0.54 -3.77
CA PHE A 31 -0.79 -0.82 -3.82
C PHE A 31 -1.92 -1.86 -3.89
N PHE A 32 -1.63 -2.95 -4.59
CA PHE A 32 -2.46 -4.16 -4.66
C PHE A 32 -1.63 -5.30 -4.06
N ASP A 33 -2.10 -5.88 -2.95
CA ASP A 33 -1.33 -6.86 -2.16
C ASP A 33 -2.31 -7.89 -1.56
N ASP A 34 -1.92 -9.16 -1.51
CA ASP A 34 -2.71 -10.26 -0.93
C ASP A 34 -2.47 -10.43 0.59
N GLU A 35 -1.46 -9.76 1.15
CA GLU A 35 -1.15 -9.80 2.57
C GLU A 35 -1.93 -8.75 3.36
N HIS A 36 -2.99 -9.19 4.05
CA HIS A 36 -3.82 -8.35 4.90
C HIS A 36 -3.05 -7.56 5.97
N ARG A 37 -1.92 -8.10 6.48
CA ARG A 37 -1.07 -7.39 7.44
C ARG A 37 -0.50 -6.10 6.85
N ASN A 38 -0.11 -6.12 5.58
CA ASN A 38 0.47 -4.96 4.89
C ASN A 38 -0.54 -3.81 4.79
N LYS A 39 -1.85 -4.12 4.67
CA LYS A 39 -2.87 -3.09 4.68
C LYS A 39 -2.88 -2.30 5.99
N HIS A 40 -2.86 -2.99 7.12
CA HIS A 40 -2.88 -2.32 8.43
C HIS A 40 -1.63 -1.46 8.62
N ASP A 41 -0.45 -1.98 8.28
CA ASP A 41 0.81 -1.29 8.54
C ASP A 41 1.04 -0.12 7.57
N LEU A 42 0.68 -0.25 6.29
CA LEU A 42 0.87 0.79 5.28
C LEU A 42 -0.19 1.90 5.33
N ASP A 43 -1.43 1.59 5.72
CA ASP A 43 -2.47 2.62 5.90
C ASP A 43 -2.03 3.67 6.95
N THR A 44 -1.21 3.29 7.94
CA THR A 44 -0.71 4.23 8.97
C THR A 44 0.27 5.29 8.46
N ILE A 45 0.91 5.05 7.30
CA ILE A 45 1.87 5.97 6.69
C ILE A 45 1.30 6.71 5.46
N GLY A 46 -0.01 6.58 5.24
CA GLY A 46 -0.73 7.28 4.16
C GLY A 46 -0.71 6.59 2.81
N VAL A 47 -0.13 5.39 2.72
CA VAL A 47 -0.19 4.57 1.50
C VAL A 47 -1.54 3.86 1.42
N ARG A 48 -2.21 3.91 0.26
CA ARG A 48 -3.48 3.19 0.07
C ARG A 48 -3.24 1.77 -0.41
N THR A 49 -3.77 0.78 0.30
CA THR A 49 -3.67 -0.64 -0.08
C THR A 49 -5.04 -1.25 -0.36
N VAL A 50 -5.15 -1.91 -1.51
CA VAL A 50 -6.27 -2.77 -1.95
C VAL A 50 -5.87 -4.22 -1.72
N ILE A 51 -6.67 -4.96 -0.95
CA ILE A 51 -6.46 -6.38 -0.71
C ILE A 51 -6.82 -7.18 -1.98
N VAL A 52 -5.98 -8.14 -2.33
CA VAL A 52 -6.12 -9.00 -3.49
C VAL A 52 -6.35 -10.44 -3.04
N ASP A 53 -7.57 -10.96 -3.17
CA ASP A 53 -7.86 -12.34 -2.73
C ASP A 53 -7.54 -13.41 -3.79
N ASP A 54 -7.77 -13.12 -5.08
CA ASP A 54 -7.59 -14.06 -6.19
C ASP A 54 -7.00 -13.35 -7.42
N GLY A 55 -5.80 -12.81 -7.23
CA GLY A 55 -5.06 -12.12 -8.28
C GLY A 55 -5.66 -10.78 -8.74
N ILE A 56 -4.89 -10.07 -9.56
CA ILE A 56 -5.28 -8.74 -10.04
C ILE A 56 -6.15 -8.85 -11.28
N THR A 57 -7.41 -8.43 -11.16
CA THR A 57 -8.33 -8.33 -12.30
C THR A 57 -8.48 -6.89 -12.78
N ARG A 58 -8.87 -6.68 -14.05
CA ARG A 58 -9.18 -5.35 -14.59
C ARG A 58 -10.26 -4.62 -13.79
N LYS A 59 -11.26 -5.38 -13.30
CA LYS A 59 -12.33 -4.86 -12.45
C LYS A 59 -11.75 -4.32 -11.13
N LEU A 60 -10.88 -5.09 -10.49
CA LEU A 60 -10.24 -4.70 -9.23
C LEU A 60 -9.39 -3.43 -9.41
N VAL A 61 -8.57 -3.37 -10.46
CA VAL A 61 -7.75 -2.18 -10.75
C VAL A 61 -8.63 -0.95 -10.97
N LYS A 62 -9.72 -1.08 -11.75
CA LYS A 62 -10.65 0.03 -11.98
C LYS A 62 -11.29 0.52 -10.68
N GLN A 63 -11.75 -0.41 -9.83
CA GLN A 63 -12.34 -0.06 -8.54
C GLN A 63 -11.32 0.63 -7.61
N GLY A 64 -10.09 0.11 -7.54
CA GLY A 64 -9.03 0.73 -6.75
C GLY A 64 -8.71 2.16 -7.20
N LEU A 65 -8.64 2.40 -8.51
CA LEU A 65 -8.42 3.75 -9.06
C LEU A 65 -9.61 4.69 -8.78
N GLU A 66 -10.85 4.22 -8.93
CA GLU A 66 -12.04 4.99 -8.61
C GLU A 66 -12.09 5.38 -7.12
N GLU A 67 -11.75 4.44 -6.22
CA GLU A 67 -11.62 4.71 -4.78
C GLU A 67 -10.52 5.72 -4.48
N PHE A 68 -9.35 5.54 -5.08
CA PHE A 68 -8.21 6.41 -4.88
C PHE A 68 -8.47 7.85 -5.34
N SER A 69 -9.22 8.04 -6.43
CA SER A 69 -9.54 9.38 -6.96
C SER A 69 -10.50 10.22 -6.10
N ARG A 70 -11.12 9.65 -5.07
CA ARG A 70 -12.08 10.34 -4.19
C ARG A 70 -11.43 11.01 -2.98
N HIS A 71 -10.11 10.97 -2.88
CA HIS A 71 -9.31 11.49 -1.77
C HIS A 71 -8.24 12.43 -2.32
#